data_AF-A0A1K2F4R4-F1
#
_entry.id   AF-A0A1K2F4R4-F1
#
_cell.length_a   1.000
_cell.length_b   1.000
_cell.length_c   1.000
_cell.angle_alpha   90.00
_cell.angle_beta   90.00
_cell.angle_gamma   90.00
#
_symmetry.space_group_name_H-M   'P 1'
#
loop_
_entity.id
_entity.type
_entity.pdbx_description
1 polymer ?
#
loop_
_entity_poly.entity_id
_entity_poly.type
_entity_poly.pdbx_seq_one_letter_code
_entity_poly.pdbx_strand_id
1 'polypeptide(L)'
;MDSLPGTPGSDLISELLAPHQHDPLSADELVALITNLVVAGHITTVNLIANSTEALLTHPDQLALLREDATLMPHAVNELMRYCGPVVRALPRYATCDTTVGNTPVRTGEAVLPVVSAANRDPAAFTDPDRLDLGRTRSSRESHDRRHRARRGGGVLTPARRTT
;
A
#
# COMPACT_ATOMS: atom_id res chain seq x y z
N MET A 1 -40.47 4.75 4.83
CA MET A 1 -39.04 4.44 4.62
C MET A 1 -38.71 4.97 3.23
N ASP A 2 -38.82 6.29 3.10
CA ASP A 2 -38.91 7.00 1.83
C ASP A 2 -37.94 8.18 1.87
N SER A 3 -37.33 8.47 0.72
CA SER A 3 -36.53 9.65 0.38
C SER A 3 -35.01 9.50 0.55
N LEU A 4 -34.34 9.14 -0.55
CA LEU A 4 -33.18 9.92 -0.99
C LEU A 4 -33.56 10.56 -2.34
N PRO A 5 -34.20 11.75 -2.35
CA PRO A 5 -34.43 12.50 -3.58
C PRO A 5 -33.24 13.45 -3.72
N GLY A 6 -32.16 12.93 -4.27
CA GLY A 6 -31.03 13.71 -4.75
C GLY A 6 -30.71 13.19 -6.13
N THR A 7 -30.57 14.09 -7.10
CA THR A 7 -29.95 13.76 -8.38
C THR A 7 -28.68 12.96 -8.08
N PRO A 8 -28.47 11.76 -8.68
CA PRO A 8 -27.27 10.98 -8.41
C PRO A 8 -26.05 11.89 -8.56
N GLY A 9 -25.24 11.99 -7.51
CA GLY A 9 -24.01 12.78 -7.57
C GLY A 9 -23.05 12.18 -8.60
N SER A 10 -22.05 12.94 -9.02
CA SER A 10 -20.91 12.37 -9.75
C SER A 10 -19.89 11.79 -8.75
N ASP A 11 -20.36 10.95 -7.83
CA ASP A 11 -19.55 10.33 -6.79
C ASP A 11 -19.48 8.80 -6.96
N LEU A 12 -18.49 8.20 -6.31
CA LEU A 12 -18.22 6.76 -6.41
C LEU A 12 -19.44 5.89 -6.05
N ILE A 13 -20.28 6.32 -5.11
CA ILE A 13 -21.46 5.55 -4.70
C ILE A 13 -22.51 5.57 -5.80
N SER A 14 -22.71 6.73 -6.42
CA SER A 14 -23.60 6.90 -7.56
C SER A 14 -23.11 6.11 -8.78
N GLU A 15 -21.78 6.03 -9.00
CA GLU A 15 -21.18 5.16 -10.02
C GLU A 15 -21.41 3.67 -9.73
N LEU A 16 -21.22 3.23 -8.49
CA LEU A 16 -21.45 1.83 -8.09
C LEU A 16 -22.93 1.42 -8.17
N LEU A 17 -23.86 2.38 -8.00
CA LEU A 17 -25.31 2.18 -8.15
C LEU A 17 -25.79 2.21 -9.61
N ALA A 18 -24.96 2.69 -10.54
CA ALA A 18 -25.35 2.75 -11.94
C ALA A 18 -25.59 1.34 -12.52
N PRO A 19 -26.53 1.16 -13.45
CA PRO A 19 -26.73 -0.15 -14.09
C PRO A 19 -25.49 -0.58 -14.87
N HIS A 20 -24.85 -1.67 -14.43
CA HIS A 20 -23.70 -2.26 -15.12
C HIS A 20 -24.19 -3.30 -16.14
N GLN A 21 -23.69 -3.24 -17.38
CA GLN A 21 -24.13 -4.13 -18.48
C GLN A 21 -23.70 -5.59 -18.29
N HIS A 22 -22.68 -5.83 -17.46
CA HIS A 22 -22.17 -7.16 -17.15
C HIS A 22 -22.03 -7.28 -15.63
N ASP A 23 -22.67 -8.31 -15.06
CA ASP A 23 -22.56 -8.74 -13.66
C ASP A 23 -22.87 -7.63 -12.63
N PRO A 24 -24.14 -7.21 -12.49
CA PRO A 24 -24.51 -6.20 -11.51
C PRO A 24 -24.33 -6.74 -10.08
N LEU A 25 -23.74 -5.91 -9.20
CA LEU A 25 -23.65 -6.23 -7.79
C LEU A 25 -25.05 -6.42 -7.20
N SER A 26 -25.23 -7.48 -6.42
CA SER A 26 -26.39 -7.61 -5.56
C SER A 26 -26.39 -6.50 -4.50
N ALA A 27 -27.55 -6.25 -3.89
CA ALA A 27 -27.68 -5.27 -2.81
C ALA A 27 -26.71 -5.56 -1.65
N ASP A 28 -26.52 -6.84 -1.32
CA ASP A 28 -25.63 -7.27 -0.23
C ASP A 28 -24.15 -7.04 -0.59
N GLU A 29 -23.74 -7.34 -1.84
CA GLU A 29 -22.37 -7.08 -2.30
C GLU A 29 -22.06 -5.58 -2.34
N LEU A 30 -23.03 -4.76 -2.75
CA LEU A 30 -22.89 -3.32 -2.76
C LEU A 30 -22.71 -2.77 -1.34
N VAL A 31 -23.55 -3.20 -0.39
CA VAL A 31 -23.43 -2.79 1.03
C VAL A 31 -22.09 -3.25 1.61
N ALA A 32 -21.65 -4.47 1.31
CA ALA A 32 -20.38 -5.01 1.76
C ALA A 32 -19.20 -4.21 1.19
N LEU A 33 -19.22 -3.88 -0.10
CA LEU A 33 -18.19 -3.08 -0.76
C LEU A 33 -18.11 -1.67 -0.17
N ILE A 34 -19.25 -0.99 -0.03
CA ILE A 34 -19.31 0.36 0.53
C ILE A 34 -18.79 0.36 1.96
N THR A 35 -19.22 -0.60 2.77
CA THR A 35 -18.77 -0.75 4.16
C THR A 35 -17.26 -1.00 4.21
N ASN A 36 -16.73 -1.86 3.34
CA ASN A 36 -15.30 -2.13 3.25
C ASN A 36 -14.50 -0.86 2.86
N LEU A 37 -14.99 -0.08 1.90
CA LEU A 37 -14.35 1.18 1.50
C LEU A 37 -14.28 2.18 2.66
N VAL A 38 -15.38 2.36 3.39
CA VAL A 38 -15.45 3.27 4.54
C VAL A 38 -14.48 2.82 5.63
N VAL A 39 -14.50 1.54 6.02
CA VAL A 39 -13.65 1.03 7.10
C VAL A 39 -12.17 1.06 6.71
N ALA A 40 -11.83 0.61 5.50
CA ALA A 40 -10.44 0.55 5.03
C ALA A 40 -9.82 1.95 4.92
N GLY A 41 -10.58 2.92 4.41
CA GLY A 41 -10.13 4.30 4.23
C GLY A 41 -10.13 5.12 5.52
N HIS A 42 -11.07 4.87 6.44
CA HIS A 42 -11.22 5.70 7.63
C HIS A 42 -10.16 5.40 8.69
N ILE A 43 -10.07 4.14 9.13
CA ILE A 43 -9.23 3.79 10.30
C ILE A 43 -7.75 4.05 10.01
N THR A 44 -7.28 3.70 8.81
CA THR A 44 -5.88 3.90 8.42
C THR A 44 -5.55 5.38 8.31
N THR A 45 -6.38 6.16 7.63
CA THR A 45 -6.12 7.59 7.41
C THR A 45 -6.16 8.39 8.70
N VAL A 46 -7.16 8.17 9.56
CA VAL A 46 -7.27 8.87 10.85
C VAL A 46 -6.05 8.59 11.72
N ASN A 47 -5.64 7.31 11.82
CA ASN A 47 -4.46 6.94 12.60
C ASN A 47 -3.17 7.51 12.00
N LEU A 48 -3.02 7.54 10.67
CA LEU A 48 -1.86 8.16 10.05
C LEU A 48 -1.78 9.66 10.37
N ILE A 49 -2.90 10.40 10.30
CA ILE A 49 -2.93 11.83 10.63
C ILE A 49 -2.57 12.05 12.08
N ALA A 50 -3.17 11.29 13.01
CA ALA A 50 -2.89 11.40 14.43
C ALA A 50 -1.41 11.12 14.76
N ASN A 51 -0.89 9.99 14.29
CA ASN A 51 0.50 9.60 14.50
C ASN A 51 1.48 10.59 13.88
N SER A 52 1.17 11.09 12.67
CA SER A 52 2.01 12.08 11.99
C SER A 52 2.05 13.41 12.74
N THR A 53 0.90 13.83 13.27
CA THR A 53 0.80 15.04 14.08
C THR A 53 1.64 14.91 15.36
N GLU A 54 1.51 13.79 16.07
CA GLU A 54 2.35 13.49 17.24
C GLU A 54 3.84 13.47 16.88
N ALA A 55 4.21 12.79 15.80
CA ALA A 55 5.59 12.68 15.34
C ALA A 55 6.20 14.07 15.05
N LEU A 56 5.47 14.95 14.36
CA LEU A 56 5.95 16.30 14.08
C LEU A 56 6.02 17.18 15.33
N LEU A 57 5.07 17.05 16.27
CA LEU A 57 5.10 17.80 17.53
C LEU A 57 6.23 17.35 18.47
N THR A 58 6.66 16.10 18.38
CA THR A 58 7.77 15.53 19.15
C THR A 58 9.14 15.72 18.47
N HIS A 59 9.16 16.13 17.19
CA HIS A 59 10.36 16.42 16.40
C HIS A 59 10.29 17.85 15.82
N PRO A 60 10.46 18.88 16.67
CA PRO A 60 10.20 20.28 16.29
C PRO A 60 11.14 20.79 15.19
N ASP A 61 12.34 20.20 15.03
CA ASP A 61 13.26 20.47 13.94
C ASP A 61 12.69 20.04 12.58
N GLN A 62 12.08 18.86 12.53
CA GLN A 62 11.42 18.35 11.32
C GLN A 62 10.16 19.16 10.98
N LEU A 63 9.40 19.57 12.01
CA LEU A 63 8.25 20.45 11.81
C LEU A 63 8.67 21.84 11.32
N ALA A 64 9.78 22.40 11.83
CA ALA A 64 10.31 23.68 11.34
C ALA A 64 10.73 23.57 9.87
N LEU A 65 11.45 22.51 9.50
CA LEU A 65 11.86 22.24 8.12
C LEU A 65 10.65 22.21 7.16
N LEU A 66 9.58 21.49 7.51
CA LEU A 66 8.37 21.41 6.67
C LEU A 66 7.61 22.75 6.58
N ARG A 67 7.69 23.59 7.62
CA ARG A 67 7.10 24.94 7.62
C ARG A 67 7.89 25.91 6.75
N GLU A 68 9.21 25.76 6.73
CA GLU A 68 10.10 26.58 5.89
C GLU A 68 9.98 26.22 4.41
N ASP A 69 9.79 24.92 4.10
CA ASP A 69 9.62 24.44 2.73
C ASP A 69 8.47 23.44 2.59
N ALA A 70 7.30 23.96 2.17
CA ALA A 70 6.11 23.16 1.92
C ALA A 70 6.26 22.22 0.70
N THR A 71 7.27 22.41 -0.17
CA THR A 71 7.50 21.51 -1.31
C THR A 71 7.96 20.12 -0.86
N LEU A 72 8.43 19.98 0.38
CA LEU A 72 8.77 18.71 1.00
C LEU A 72 7.55 17.83 1.32
N MET A 73 6.32 18.37 1.29
CA MET A 73 5.12 17.66 1.74
C MET A 73 4.94 16.25 1.14
N PRO A 74 5.10 16.02 -0.17
CA PRO A 74 4.98 14.66 -0.73
C PRO A 74 6.03 13.69 -0.18
N HIS A 75 7.25 14.17 0.09
CA HIS A 75 8.31 13.37 0.69
C HIS A 75 8.07 13.14 2.18
N ALA A 76 7.63 14.17 2.89
CA ALA A 76 7.28 14.10 4.30
C ALA A 76 6.18 13.07 4.57
N VAL A 77 5.12 13.02 3.75
CA VAL A 77 4.06 12.00 3.87
C VAL A 77 4.63 10.59 3.74
N ASN A 78 5.52 10.36 2.77
CA ASN A 78 6.16 9.05 2.61
C ASN A 78 7.02 8.66 3.81
N GLU A 79 7.79 9.61 4.36
CA GLU A 79 8.60 9.35 5.54
C GLU A 79 7.74 9.11 6.79
N LEU A 80 6.67 9.87 6.97
CA LEU A 80 5.72 9.67 8.08
C LEU A 80 5.00 8.32 7.96
N MET A 81 4.62 7.90 6.76
CA MET A 81 4.09 6.54 6.51
C MET A 81 5.11 5.45 6.86
N ARG A 82 6.41 5.67 6.59
CA ARG A 82 7.47 4.73 6.99
C ARG A 82 7.64 4.71 8.51
N TYR A 83 7.77 5.89 9.11
CA TYR A 83 8.17 6.07 10.49
C TYR A 83 7.07 5.70 11.49
N CYS A 84 5.84 6.14 11.24
CA CYS A 84 4.70 6.01 12.14
C CYS A 84 3.40 5.59 11.41
N GLY A 85 3.53 4.87 10.29
CA GLY A 85 2.39 4.36 9.53
C GLY A 85 1.49 3.42 10.35
N PRO A 86 0.16 3.46 10.13
CA PRO A 86 -0.80 2.75 10.95
C PRO A 86 -0.83 1.22 10.71
N VAL A 87 -0.31 0.75 9.57
CA VAL A 87 -0.32 -0.66 9.18
C VAL A 87 0.94 -1.36 9.69
N VAL A 88 0.81 -2.07 10.80
CA VAL A 88 1.94 -2.80 11.42
C VAL A 88 2.28 -4.08 10.65
N ARG A 89 1.27 -4.79 10.14
CA ARG A 89 1.38 -6.06 9.40
C ARG A 89 0.39 -6.07 8.24
N ALA A 90 0.78 -6.73 7.14
CA ALA A 90 -0.12 -6.97 6.02
C ALA A 90 -1.04 -8.18 6.30
N LEU A 91 -1.94 -8.49 5.36
CA LEU A 91 -2.71 -9.73 5.40
C LEU A 91 -1.81 -10.95 5.25
N PRO A 92 -2.16 -12.09 5.88
CA PRO A 92 -1.43 -13.34 5.68
C PRO A 92 -1.51 -13.77 4.22
N ARG A 93 -0.40 -14.32 3.72
CA ARG A 93 -0.32 -14.99 2.43
C ARG A 93 -0.07 -16.48 2.66
N TYR A 94 -0.82 -17.34 1.99
CA TYR A 94 -0.68 -18.78 2.14
C TYR A 94 0.12 -19.34 0.96
N ALA A 95 1.11 -20.18 1.26
CA ALA A 95 1.93 -20.81 0.22
C ALA A 95 1.09 -21.80 -0.59
N THR A 96 1.05 -21.62 -1.92
CA THR A 96 0.34 -22.52 -2.84
C THR A 96 1.19 -23.73 -3.26
N CYS A 97 2.49 -23.67 -2.99
CA CYS A 97 3.46 -24.76 -3.15
C CYS A 97 4.61 -24.58 -2.16
N ASP A 98 5.39 -25.63 -1.94
CA ASP A 98 6.62 -25.57 -1.16
C ASP A 98 7.60 -24.57 -1.77
N THR A 99 8.09 -23.64 -0.95
CA THR A 99 8.95 -22.53 -1.36
C THR A 99 9.88 -22.08 -0.23
N THR A 100 10.64 -21.02 -0.44
CA THR A 100 11.51 -20.40 0.56
C THR A 100 11.31 -18.89 0.61
N VAL A 101 11.23 -18.33 1.82
CA VAL A 101 11.25 -16.87 2.04
C VAL A 101 12.54 -16.51 2.76
N GLY A 102 13.45 -15.82 2.06
CA GLY A 102 14.82 -15.68 2.54
C GLY A 102 15.47 -17.06 2.70
N ASN A 103 15.96 -17.34 3.91
CA ASN A 103 16.56 -18.64 4.25
C ASN A 103 15.58 -19.61 4.93
N THR A 104 14.29 -19.26 5.01
CA THR A 104 13.28 -20.05 5.72
C THR A 104 12.46 -20.87 4.73
N PRO A 105 12.42 -22.21 4.82
CA PRO A 105 11.50 -23.03 4.03
C PRO A 105 10.06 -22.81 4.50
N VAL A 106 9.15 -22.72 3.54
CA VAL A 106 7.70 -22.56 3.74
C VAL A 106 6.99 -23.67 2.99
N ARG A 107 6.19 -24.45 3.69
CA ARG A 107 5.43 -25.57 3.12
C ARG A 107 4.10 -25.12 2.54
N THR A 108 3.60 -25.88 1.59
CA THR A 108 2.26 -25.69 1.03
C THR A 108 1.22 -25.59 2.15
N GLY A 109 0.38 -24.55 2.11
CA GLY A 109 -0.65 -24.26 3.11
C GLY A 109 -0.19 -23.42 4.31
N GLU A 110 1.12 -23.23 4.51
CA GLU A 110 1.61 -22.38 5.60
C GLU A 110 1.36 -20.88 5.33
N ALA A 111 1.09 -20.14 6.40
CA ALA A 111 0.87 -18.70 6.36
C ALA A 111 2.19 -17.94 6.55
N VAL A 112 2.44 -16.97 5.68
CA VAL A 112 3.49 -15.96 5.80
C VAL A 112 2.82 -14.62 6.11
N LEU A 113 3.24 -13.98 7.21
CA LEU A 113 2.68 -12.70 7.66
C LEU A 113 3.74 -11.59 7.56
N PRO A 114 3.68 -10.72 6.53
CA PRO A 114 4.63 -9.62 6.40
C PRO A 114 4.45 -8.58 7.52
N VAL A 115 5.53 -8.28 8.23
CA VAL A 115 5.56 -7.23 9.26
C VAL A 115 6.10 -5.94 8.63
N VAL A 116 5.17 -5.10 8.14
CA VAL A 116 5.48 -3.85 7.41
C VAL A 116 6.28 -2.89 8.28
N SER A 117 5.89 -2.74 9.55
CA SER A 117 6.61 -1.89 10.51
C SER A 117 8.07 -2.28 10.70
N ALA A 118 8.38 -3.58 10.76
CA ALA A 118 9.75 -4.07 10.87
C ALA A 118 10.54 -3.81 9.58
N ALA A 119 9.94 -4.05 8.42
CA ALA A 119 10.56 -3.73 7.13
C ALA A 119 10.87 -2.24 6.97
N ASN A 120 9.99 -1.37 7.47
CA ASN A 120 10.18 0.09 7.46
C ASN A 120 11.30 0.57 8.40
N ARG A 121 11.77 -0.30 9.31
CA ARG A 121 12.90 -0.06 10.22
C ARG A 121 14.15 -0.90 9.89
N ASP A 122 14.17 -1.58 8.74
CA ASP A 122 15.28 -2.45 8.37
C ASP A 122 16.55 -1.62 8.05
N PRO A 123 17.66 -1.79 8.81
CA PRO A 123 18.91 -1.07 8.56
C PRO A 123 19.56 -1.45 7.23
N ALA A 124 19.21 -2.60 6.64
CA ALA A 124 19.67 -2.96 5.30
C ALA A 124 19.02 -2.10 4.20
N ALA A 125 17.84 -1.52 4.47
CA ALA A 125 17.09 -0.69 3.53
C ALA A 125 17.22 0.82 3.81
N PHE A 126 17.30 1.22 5.10
CA PHE A 126 17.30 2.60 5.54
C PHE A 126 18.47 2.89 6.50
N THR A 127 19.28 3.90 6.20
CA THR A 127 20.29 4.43 7.14
C THR A 127 19.59 5.10 8.33
N ASP A 128 20.04 4.87 9.56
CA ASP A 128 19.40 5.39 10.78
C ASP A 128 17.86 5.20 10.76
N PRO A 129 17.37 3.94 10.71
CA PRO A 129 15.96 3.65 10.44
C PRO A 129 15.02 4.18 11.52
N ASP A 130 15.50 4.34 12.75
CA ASP A 130 14.73 4.84 13.88
C ASP A 130 14.68 6.36 13.99
N ARG A 131 15.30 7.09 13.04
CA ARG A 131 15.23 8.55 12.97
C ARG A 131 14.16 8.98 11.97
N LEU A 132 13.33 9.93 12.39
CA LEU A 132 12.45 10.69 11.50
C LEU A 132 13.29 11.72 10.74
N ASP A 133 13.31 11.61 9.41
CA ASP A 133 14.04 12.53 8.53
C ASP A 133 13.20 12.85 7.29
N LEU A 134 12.51 13.99 7.28
CA LEU A 134 11.65 14.41 6.16
C LEU A 134 12.46 14.72 4.89
N GLY A 135 13.78 14.91 5.00
CA GLY A 135 14.70 15.07 3.87
C GLY A 135 15.24 13.74 3.32
N ARG A 136 14.87 12.60 3.92
CA ARG A 136 15.36 11.28 3.51
C ARG A 136 15.06 11.02 2.04
N THR A 137 16.13 10.97 1.24
CA THR A 137 16.05 10.51 -0.14
C THR A 137 16.00 8.98 -0.13
N ARG A 138 15.06 8.36 -0.86
CA ARG A 138 14.97 6.89 -0.95
C ARG A 138 16.32 6.30 -1.37
N SER A 139 16.80 5.30 -0.64
CA SER A 139 18.01 4.59 -1.04
C SER A 139 17.80 3.96 -2.42
N SER A 140 18.82 4.01 -3.26
CA SER A 140 18.82 3.76 -4.71
C SER A 140 18.48 2.31 -5.15
N ARG A 141 17.82 1.50 -4.31
CA ARG A 141 17.42 0.14 -4.66
C ARG A 141 16.30 0.07 -5.71
N GLU A 142 15.46 1.09 -5.84
CA GLU A 142 14.45 1.14 -6.91
C GLU A 142 15.02 1.50 -8.29
N SER A 143 16.23 2.07 -8.34
CA SER A 143 16.95 2.31 -9.60
C SER A 143 17.31 1.01 -10.32
N HIS A 144 17.41 -0.10 -9.58
CA HIS A 144 17.71 -1.41 -10.14
C HIS A 144 16.47 -2.12 -10.73
N ASP A 145 15.28 -1.88 -10.16
CA ASP A 145 14.03 -2.47 -10.64
C ASP A 145 13.56 -1.86 -11.98
N ARG A 146 13.84 -0.57 -12.22
CA ARG A 146 13.63 0.05 -13.53
C ARG A 146 14.45 -0.59 -14.66
N ARG A 147 15.63 -1.17 -14.37
CA ARG A 147 16.43 -1.90 -15.37
C ARG A 147 15.88 -3.29 -15.68
N HIS A 148 15.21 -3.93 -14.72
CA HIS A 148 14.60 -5.26 -14.94
C HIS A 148 13.32 -5.20 -15.77
N ARG A 149 12.53 -4.11 -15.66
CA ARG A 149 11.33 -3.90 -16.48
C ARG A 149 11.65 -3.60 -17.95
N ALA A 150 12.79 -2.97 -18.23
CA ALA A 150 13.24 -2.65 -19.59
C ALA A 150 13.76 -3.87 -20.39
N ARG A 151 14.04 -5.01 -19.74
CA ARG A 151 14.60 -6.22 -20.39
C ARG A 151 13.57 -7.31 -20.73
N ARG A 152 12.27 -7.11 -20.45
CA ARG A 152 11.20 -8.08 -20.76
C ARG A 152 10.42 -7.81 -22.04
N GLY A 153 10.93 -6.95 -22.93
CA GLY A 153 10.38 -6.76 -24.28
C GLY A 153 11.24 -7.46 -25.33
N GLY A 154 10.98 -8.74 -25.62
CA GLY A 154 11.62 -9.43 -26.74
C GLY A 154 11.96 -10.89 -26.46
N GLY A 155 10.97 -11.77 -26.61
CA GLY A 155 11.16 -13.22 -26.52
C GLY A 155 9.97 -13.95 -27.11
N VAL A 156 9.94 -14.04 -28.44
CA VAL A 156 8.97 -14.84 -29.20
C VAL A 156 9.05 -16.30 -28.75
N LEU A 157 7.94 -16.83 -28.27
CA LEU A 157 7.77 -18.23 -27.88
C LEU A 157 7.70 -19.09 -29.16
N THR A 158 8.73 -19.89 -29.45
CA THR A 158 8.69 -20.91 -30.51
C THR A 158 8.11 -22.21 -29.94
N PRO A 159 7.12 -22.87 -30.57
CA PRO A 159 6.55 -24.11 -30.06
C PRO A 159 7.44 -25.32 -30.36
N ALA A 160 7.56 -26.21 -29.36
CA ALA A 160 8.31 -27.46 -29.43
C ALA A 160 7.62 -28.48 -30.34
N ARG A 161 8.40 -29.08 -31.27
CA ARG A 161 7.96 -30.23 -32.07
C ARG A 161 7.88 -31.49 -31.18
N ARG A 162 6.73 -32.16 -31.21
CA ARG A 162 6.58 -33.55 -30.78
C ARG A 162 7.20 -34.46 -31.83
N THR A 163 8.10 -35.35 -31.41
CA THR A 163 8.43 -36.56 -32.16
C THR A 163 7.72 -37.74 -31.50
N THR A 164 7.07 -38.52 -32.38
CA THR A 164 6.50 -39.85 -32.19
C THR A 164 7.48 -40.85 -31.59
#